data_AF-A0A1F4VIC7-F1
#
_entry.id   AF-A0A1F4VIC7-F1
#
_cell.length_a   1.000
_cell.length_b   1.000
_cell.length_c   1.000
_cell.angle_alpha   90.00
_cell.angle_beta   90.00
_cell.angle_gamma   90.00
#
_symmetry.space_group_name_H-M   'P 1'
#
loop_
_entity.id
_entity.type
_entity.pdbx_description
1 polymer ?
#
loop_
_entity_poly.entity_id
_entity_poly.type
_entity_poly.pdbx_seq_one_letter_code
_entity_poly.pdbx_strand_id
1 'polypeptide(L)' 'MENQIQKTKTKTKTDNAKISGSKITKDMNLADIVFKYPEAAEVLLDYGLHCVGCIASSFDTIEMGAKAHGMS' A
#
# COMPACT_ATOMS: atom_id res chain seq x y z
N MET A 1 10.72 -21.39 -31.81
CA MET A 1 11.07 -21.31 -30.39
C MET A 1 10.10 -20.34 -29.75
N GLU A 2 8.89 -20.84 -29.52
CA GLU A 2 7.72 -20.06 -29.13
C GLU A 2 7.80 -19.49 -27.70
N ASN A 3 7.78 -18.17 -27.63
CA ASN A 3 6.88 -17.35 -26.83
C ASN A 3 6.07 -18.07 -25.72
N GLN A 4 6.48 -17.87 -24.45
CA GLN A 4 5.65 -18.17 -23.27
C GLN A 4 5.35 -16.85 -22.53
N ILE A 5 4.31 -16.17 -23.00
CA ILE A 5 3.73 -14.98 -22.40
C ILE A 5 3.00 -15.38 -21.11
N GLN A 6 3.54 -14.91 -19.99
CA GLN A 6 2.87 -14.34 -18.81
C GLN A 6 1.46 -14.90 -18.49
N LYS A 7 1.43 -15.90 -17.60
CA LYS A 7 0.25 -16.25 -16.80
C LYS A 7 0.38 -15.63 -15.41
N THR A 8 0.13 -14.33 -15.28
CA THR A 8 -0.22 -13.73 -13.99
C THR A 8 -1.58 -13.07 -14.14
N LYS A 9 -2.61 -13.75 -13.61
CA LYS A 9 -3.92 -13.14 -13.38
C LYS A 9 -3.74 -12.06 -12.29
N THR A 10 -3.35 -10.85 -12.67
CA THR A 10 -3.53 -9.69 -11.81
C THR A 10 -5.00 -9.32 -11.85
N LYS A 11 -5.74 -9.80 -10.85
CA LYS A 11 -7.09 -9.33 -10.54
C LYS A 11 -6.94 -7.94 -9.92
N THR A 12 -6.76 -6.92 -10.74
CA THR A 12 -6.89 -5.52 -10.31
C THR A 12 -8.35 -5.29 -10.00
N LYS A 13 -8.70 -5.37 -8.70
CA LYS A 13 -9.97 -4.83 -8.21
C LYS A 13 -9.87 -3.31 -8.27
N THR A 14 -10.39 -2.76 -9.35
CA THR A 14 -10.80 -1.37 -9.44
C THR A 14 -12.01 -1.19 -8.53
N ASP A 15 -11.78 -1.00 -7.23
CA ASP A 15 -12.81 -0.51 -6.31
C ASP A 15 -12.61 1.00 -6.18
N ASN A 16 -13.50 1.74 -6.82
CA ASN A 16 -13.65 3.20 -6.78
C ASN A 16 -13.95 3.65 -5.34
N ALA A 17 -12.91 3.75 -4.49
CA ALA A 17 -13.03 4.16 -3.10
C ALA A 17 -13.19 5.68 -3.01
N LYS A 18 -14.44 6.10 -3.15
CA LYS A 18 -15.05 7.34 -2.66
C LYS A 18 -14.27 8.00 -1.52
N ILE A 19 -13.43 9.00 -1.84
CA ILE A 19 -12.76 9.84 -0.85
C ILE A 19 -13.77 10.87 -0.35
N SER A 20 -14.54 10.49 0.68
CA SER A 20 -15.28 11.42 1.52
C SER A 20 -14.59 11.50 2.88
N GLY A 21 -13.71 12.49 3.04
CA GLY A 21 -13.26 13.10 4.30
C GLY A 21 -12.79 12.20 5.45
N SER A 22 -11.49 12.27 5.72
CA SER A 22 -10.88 12.24 7.07
C SER A 22 -10.56 10.92 7.77
N LYS A 23 -10.68 9.74 7.13
CA LYS A 23 -10.26 8.48 7.78
C LYS A 23 -9.29 7.69 6.93
N ILE A 24 -8.08 7.49 7.45
CA ILE A 24 -7.13 6.50 6.93
C ILE A 24 -7.63 5.12 7.36
N THR A 25 -7.69 4.18 6.42
CA THR A 25 -8.11 2.79 6.69
C THR A 25 -6.98 1.82 6.37
N LYS A 26 -6.99 0.64 7.00
CA LYS A 26 -5.95 -0.37 6.87
C LYS A 26 -5.76 -0.92 5.45
N ASP A 27 -6.80 -0.81 4.62
CA ASP A 27 -6.83 -1.26 3.22
C ASP A 27 -6.22 -0.24 2.24
N MET A 28 -5.86 0.95 2.72
CA MET A 28 -5.19 1.96 1.90
C MET A 28 -3.73 1.57 1.62
N ASN A 29 -3.24 1.92 0.42
CA ASN A 29 -1.84 1.75 0.06
C ASN A 29 -0.96 2.79 0.78
N LEU A 30 0.25 2.37 1.17
CA LEU A 30 1.22 3.23 1.85
C LEU A 30 1.62 4.45 1.01
N ALA A 31 1.83 4.25 -0.31
CA ALA A 31 2.16 5.35 -1.22
C ALA A 31 1.04 6.41 -1.32
N ASP A 32 -0.22 5.98 -1.39
CA ASP A 32 -1.37 6.87 -1.47
C ASP A 32 -1.54 7.69 -0.19
N ILE A 33 -1.21 7.10 0.96
CA ILE A 33 -1.27 7.78 2.26
C ILE A 33 -0.21 8.86 2.32
N VAL A 34 1.05 8.56 2.00
CA VAL A 34 2.12 9.55 2.05
C VAL A 34 1.94 10.65 1.01
N PHE A 35 1.39 10.32 -0.16
CA PHE A 35 1.05 11.33 -1.15
C PHE A 35 -0.04 12.31 -0.66
N LYS A 36 -1.03 11.83 0.09
CA LYS A 36 -2.14 12.64 0.62
C LYS A 36 -1.83 13.31 1.96
N TYR A 37 -1.00 12.67 2.77
CA TYR A 37 -0.65 13.02 4.14
C TYR A 37 0.87 12.85 4.30
N PRO A 38 1.68 13.81 3.77
CA PRO A 38 3.14 13.69 3.83
C PRO A 38 3.68 13.57 5.26
N GLU A 39 2.99 14.13 6.25
CA GLU A 39 3.30 13.98 7.67
C GLU A 39 3.15 12.54 8.19
N ALA A 40 2.33 11.70 7.54
CA ALA A 40 2.17 10.30 7.92
C ALA A 40 3.41 9.46 7.59
N ALA A 41 4.30 9.92 6.70
CA ALA A 41 5.50 9.18 6.35
C ALA A 41 6.41 8.94 7.57
N GLU A 42 6.63 9.97 8.38
CA GLU A 42 7.44 9.88 9.61
C GLU A 42 6.81 8.93 10.62
N VAL A 43 5.49 9.04 10.81
CA VAL A 43 4.74 8.14 11.69
C VAL A 43 4.86 6.69 11.23
N LEU A 44 4.65 6.40 9.95
CA LEU A 44 4.76 5.05 9.40
C LEU A 44 6.18 4.48 9.59
N LEU A 45 7.21 5.30 9.37
CA LEU A 45 8.61 4.93 9.61
C LEU A 45 8.88 4.58 11.08
N ASP A 46 8.38 5.38 12.01
CA ASP A 46 8.51 5.14 13.46
C ASP A 46 7.85 3.83 13.90
N TYR A 47 6.74 3.44 13.26
CA TYR A 47 6.12 2.13 13.47
C TYR A 47 6.79 0.99 12.71
N GLY A 48 7.89 1.26 11.99
CA GLY A 48 8.70 0.26 11.31
C GLY A 48 8.31 -0.01 9.85
N LEU A 49 7.33 0.69 9.29
CA LEU A 49 6.86 0.56 7.90
C LEU A 49 7.79 1.30 6.92
N HIS A 50 9.08 0.94 6.95
CA HIS A 50 10.11 1.52 6.08
C HIS A 50 9.88 1.26 4.59
N CYS A 51 9.07 0.26 4.27
CA CYS A 51 8.64 0.00 2.89
C CYS A 51 7.89 1.18 2.27
N VAL A 52 7.36 2.13 3.05
CA VAL A 52 6.69 3.34 2.56
C VAL A 52 7.52 4.17 1.57
N GLY A 53 8.86 4.13 1.70
CA GLY A 53 9.78 4.80 0.78
C GLY A 53 10.20 3.96 -0.44
N CYS A 54 9.77 2.69 -0.53
CA CYS A 54 10.09 1.78 -1.62
C CYS A 54 9.12 1.97 -2.79
N ILE A 55 9.56 1.71 -4.02
CA ILE A 55 8.68 1.70 -5.20
C ILE A 55 7.56 0.67 -5.11
N ALA A 56 7.75 -0.39 -4.30
CA ALA A 56 6.73 -1.40 -4.05
C ALA A 56 5.60 -0.93 -3.11
N SER A 57 5.76 0.20 -2.40
CA SER A 57 4.76 0.73 -1.45
C SER A 57 3.40 1.05 -2.06
N SER A 58 3.35 1.26 -3.38
CA SER A 58 2.11 1.44 -4.14
C SER A 58 1.26 0.17 -4.21
N PHE A 59 1.84 -0.99 -3.88
CA PHE A 59 1.17 -2.29 -3.83
C PHE A 59 1.01 -2.84 -2.40
N ASP A 60 1.62 -2.20 -1.40
CA ASP A 60 1.51 -2.59 0.00
C ASP A 60 0.43 -1.76 0.70
N THR A 61 -0.54 -2.44 1.30
CA THR A 61 -1.50 -1.81 2.21
C THR A 61 -0.90 -1.63 3.60
N ILE A 62 -1.48 -0.73 4.41
CA ILE A 62 -1.08 -0.59 5.83
C ILE A 62 -1.19 -1.94 6.53
N GLU A 63 -2.28 -2.68 6.33
CA GLU A 63 -2.49 -3.96 7.01
C GLU A 63 -1.40 -4.99 6.67
N MET A 64 -1.03 -5.09 5.39
CA MET A 64 -0.01 -6.04 4.95
C MET A 64 1.36 -5.65 5.50
N GLY A 65 1.73 -4.38 5.41
CA GLY A 65 2.97 -3.87 6.00
C GLY A 65 2.99 -4.08 7.52
N ALA A 66 1.89 -3.78 8.21
CA ALA A 66 1.79 -3.91 9.66
C ALA A 66 1.95 -5.38 10.09
N LYS A 67 1.29 -6.31 9.41
CA LYS A 67 1.40 -7.75 9.68
C LYS A 67 2.81 -8.30 9.45
N ALA A 68 3.51 -7.82 8.41
CA ALA A 68 4.90 -8.21 8.15
C ALA A 68 5.85 -7.83 9.29
N HIS A 69 5.46 -6.84 10.10
CA HIS A 69 6.19 -6.35 11.26
C HIS A 69 5.53 -6.74 12.60
N GLY A 70 4.60 -7.71 12.58
CA GLY A 70 3.98 -8.27 13.80
C GLY A 70 2.94 -7.38 14.49
N MET A 71 2.41 -6.36 13.79
CA MET A 71 1.32 -5.52 14.28
C MET A 71 -0.06 -6.09 13.89
N SER A 72 -1.09 -5.83 14.70
CA SER A 72 -2.46 -6.34 14.54
C SER A 72 -3.53 -5.28 14.73
#